data_AF-A0A818LV21-F1
#
_entry.id   AF-A0A818LV21-F1
#
_cell.length_a   1.000
_cell.length_b   1.000
_cell.length_c   1.000
_cell.angle_alpha   90.00
_cell.angle_beta   90.00
_cell.angle_gamma   90.00
#
_symmetry.space_group_name_H-M   'P 1'
#
loop_
_entity.id
_entity.type
_entity.pdbx_description
1 polymer ?
#
loop_
_entity_poly.entity_id
_entity_poly.type
_entity_poly.pdbx_seq_one_letter_code
_entity_poly.pdbx_strand_id
1 'polypeptide(L)'
;MIILFSHQVVRLIVNTKLDIDWSEFPNLQSVILKQTTWLQSNELGRESMPNLVSLVLLPISGIEPSSYLAYRVFSNWFPSLRHINLGSIQFPYGRSWSQSPSLRSVFVTCSDPILLLLIPTSCPNLHRFEIIIQLNILLDTGAGPSQTESEHNLTPIHIYVDKRYKGKTLTEQQRADLIR
;
A
#
# COMPACT_ATOMS: atom_id res chain seq x y z
N MET A 1 -4.95 -8.92 -34.12
CA MET A 1 -5.13 -10.35 -33.77
C MET A 1 -3.85 -10.82 -33.08
N ILE A 2 -3.76 -10.63 -31.75
CA ILE A 2 -2.62 -11.07 -30.90
C ILE A 2 -3.20 -12.07 -29.90
N ILE A 3 -3.74 -13.19 -30.38
CA ILE A 3 -4.37 -14.22 -29.52
C ILE A 3 -3.42 -15.42 -29.30
N LEU A 4 -2.32 -15.52 -30.07
CA LEU A 4 -1.57 -16.76 -30.16
C LEU A 4 -0.65 -17.10 -28.96
N PHE A 5 -0.35 -16.15 -28.06
CA PHE A 5 0.63 -16.39 -27.00
C PHE A 5 0.27 -15.80 -25.63
N SER A 6 -0.94 -15.27 -25.44
CA SER A 6 -1.32 -14.58 -24.20
C SER A 6 -1.24 -15.51 -22.97
N HIS A 7 -1.56 -16.79 -23.14
CA HIS A 7 -1.39 -17.84 -22.11
C HIS A 7 0.07 -18.07 -21.70
N GLN A 8 1.06 -17.70 -22.51
CA GLN A 8 2.49 -17.83 -22.17
C GLN A 8 3.02 -16.57 -21.46
N VAL A 9 2.26 -15.48 -21.46
CA VAL A 9 2.65 -14.23 -20.83
C VAL A 9 2.50 -14.36 -19.32
N VAL A 10 3.64 -14.48 -18.63
CA VAL A 10 3.71 -14.51 -17.16
C VAL A 10 4.00 -13.13 -16.56
N ARG A 11 4.44 -12.17 -17.38
CA ARG A 11 4.77 -10.82 -16.94
C ARG A 11 4.29 -9.80 -17.96
N LEU A 12 3.61 -8.77 -17.47
CA LEU A 12 3.12 -7.66 -18.29
C LEU A 12 3.60 -6.33 -17.73
N ILE A 13 4.07 -5.46 -18.63
CA ILE A 13 4.40 -4.07 -18.33
C ILE A 13 3.44 -3.21 -19.16
N VAL A 14 2.52 -2.56 -18.48
CA VAL A 14 1.49 -1.73 -19.09
C VAL A 14 1.92 -0.28 -19.01
N ASN A 15 2.07 0.35 -20.16
CA ASN A 15 2.37 1.78 -20.27
C ASN A 15 1.33 2.48 -21.15
N THR A 16 0.06 2.21 -20.87
CA THR A 16 -1.08 2.80 -21.55
C THR A 16 -2.22 3.01 -20.56
N LYS A 17 -3.06 3.99 -20.84
CA LYS A 17 -4.30 4.26 -20.10
C LYS A 17 -5.50 3.48 -20.63
N LEU A 18 -5.33 2.76 -21.75
CA LEU A 18 -6.37 1.92 -22.33
C LEU A 18 -6.71 0.77 -21.39
N ASP A 19 -7.98 0.37 -21.38
CA ASP A 19 -8.43 -0.79 -20.62
C ASP A 19 -7.80 -2.07 -21.16
N ILE A 20 -7.60 -3.03 -20.27
CA ILE A 20 -6.95 -4.30 -20.56
C ILE A 20 -7.86 -5.40 -20.07
N ASP A 21 -8.22 -6.30 -20.98
CA ASP A 21 -8.88 -7.54 -20.59
C ASP A 21 -7.86 -8.48 -19.96
N TRP A 22 -7.79 -8.46 -18.63
CA TRP A 22 -6.91 -9.31 -17.84
C TRP A 22 -7.18 -10.81 -18.05
N SER A 23 -8.38 -11.19 -18.49
CA SER A 23 -8.74 -12.59 -18.71
C SER A 23 -7.97 -13.22 -19.88
N GLU A 24 -7.42 -12.42 -20.79
CA GLU A 24 -6.55 -12.90 -21.86
C GLU A 24 -5.23 -13.48 -21.35
N PHE A 25 -4.82 -13.14 -20.11
CA PHE A 25 -3.52 -13.50 -19.52
C PHE A 25 -3.67 -14.38 -18.27
N PRO A 26 -4.18 -15.62 -18.39
CA PRO A 26 -4.53 -16.48 -17.23
C PRO A 26 -3.33 -16.90 -16.37
N ASN A 27 -2.12 -16.90 -16.94
CA ASN A 27 -0.88 -17.31 -16.27
C ASN A 27 -0.05 -16.12 -15.76
N LEU A 28 -0.65 -14.94 -15.70
CA LEU A 28 0.05 -13.72 -15.30
C LEU A 28 0.46 -13.79 -13.82
N GLN A 29 1.75 -13.60 -13.57
CA GLN A 29 2.37 -13.63 -12.24
C GLN A 29 2.93 -12.26 -11.84
N SER A 30 3.26 -11.40 -12.81
CA SER A 30 3.83 -10.08 -12.54
C SER A 30 3.20 -9.01 -13.40
N VAL A 31 2.71 -7.95 -12.76
CA VAL A 31 2.13 -6.79 -13.43
C VAL A 31 2.83 -5.53 -12.97
N ILE A 32 3.24 -4.71 -13.94
CA ILE A 32 3.74 -3.35 -13.70
C ILE A 32 2.86 -2.38 -14.48
N LEU A 33 2.10 -1.56 -13.78
CA LEU A 33 1.30 -0.49 -14.36
C LEU A 33 2.08 0.82 -14.24
N LYS A 34 2.59 1.35 -15.37
CA LYS A 34 3.30 2.64 -15.41
C LYS A 34 2.37 3.84 -15.46
N GLN A 35 1.17 3.63 -15.98
CA GLN A 35 0.15 4.67 -16.18
C GLN A 35 -1.21 4.22 -15.64
N THR A 36 -1.23 3.89 -14.36
CA THR A 36 -2.41 3.32 -13.71
C THR A 36 -3.61 4.26 -13.73
N THR A 37 -4.71 3.80 -14.32
CA THR A 37 -6.02 4.47 -14.20
C THR A 37 -6.82 3.87 -13.03
N TRP A 38 -7.84 4.61 -12.58
CA TRP A 38 -8.78 4.12 -11.57
C TRP A 38 -9.53 2.86 -12.04
N LEU A 39 -9.90 2.80 -13.33
CA LEU A 39 -10.57 1.63 -13.93
C LEU A 39 -9.67 0.39 -13.88
N GLN A 40 -8.46 0.51 -14.43
CA GLN A 40 -7.46 -0.58 -14.40
C GLN A 40 -7.23 -1.08 -12.96
N SER A 41 -7.14 -0.17 -11.98
CA SER A 41 -6.95 -0.54 -10.57
C SER A 41 -8.11 -1.35 -9.98
N ASN A 42 -9.34 -1.04 -10.37
CA ASN A 42 -10.54 -1.69 -9.85
C ASN A 42 -10.84 -3.02 -10.52
N GLU A 43 -10.40 -3.18 -11.77
CA GLU A 43 -10.49 -4.45 -12.52
C GLU A 43 -9.46 -5.47 -12.06
N LEU A 44 -8.40 -5.05 -11.34
CA LEU A 44 -7.49 -5.99 -10.70
C LEU A 44 -8.24 -6.80 -9.64
N GLY A 45 -8.42 -8.10 -9.90
CA GLY A 45 -9.19 -8.99 -9.04
C GLY A 45 -8.66 -10.42 -9.06
N ARG A 46 -9.13 -11.19 -8.08
CA ARG A 46 -8.74 -12.60 -7.90
C ARG A 46 -9.12 -13.46 -9.11
N GLU A 47 -10.27 -13.19 -9.70
CA GLU A 47 -10.84 -13.98 -10.80
C GLU A 47 -10.04 -13.80 -12.10
N SER A 48 -9.50 -12.60 -12.33
CA SER A 48 -8.72 -12.30 -13.52
C SER A 48 -7.25 -12.71 -13.41
N MET A 49 -6.67 -12.69 -12.21
CA MET A 49 -5.24 -12.97 -12.01
C MET A 49 -4.98 -13.85 -10.77
N PRO A 50 -5.40 -15.12 -10.78
CA PRO A 50 -5.28 -16.02 -9.62
C PRO A 50 -3.82 -16.32 -9.22
N ASN A 51 -2.89 -16.20 -10.18
CA ASN A 51 -1.48 -16.53 -10.02
C ASN A 51 -0.60 -15.30 -9.77
N LEU A 52 -1.18 -14.13 -9.51
CA LEU A 52 -0.43 -12.89 -9.34
C LEU A 52 0.49 -12.97 -8.11
N VAL A 53 1.80 -12.87 -8.35
CA VAL A 53 2.86 -12.89 -7.34
C VAL A 53 3.42 -11.49 -7.07
N SER A 54 3.45 -10.63 -8.10
CA SER A 54 4.00 -9.28 -8.01
C SER A 54 3.12 -8.26 -8.71
N LEU A 55 2.79 -7.18 -8.00
CA LEU A 55 2.05 -6.04 -8.55
C LEU A 55 2.81 -4.75 -8.24
N VAL A 56 3.04 -3.93 -9.25
CA VAL A 56 3.72 -2.64 -9.13
C VAL A 56 2.88 -1.58 -9.82
N LEU A 57 2.47 -0.57 -9.05
CA LEU A 57 1.81 0.62 -9.54
C LEU A 57 2.81 1.75 -9.46
N LEU A 58 3.30 2.20 -10.61
CA LEU A 58 4.09 3.42 -10.64
C LEU A 58 3.14 4.61 -10.62
N PRO A 59 3.35 5.58 -9.72
CA PRO A 59 2.49 6.73 -9.62
C PRO A 59 2.58 7.56 -10.91
N ILE A 60 1.42 7.90 -11.48
CA ILE A 60 1.29 9.12 -12.28
C ILE A 60 0.98 10.23 -11.28
N SER A 61 1.66 11.37 -11.39
CA SER A 61 1.37 12.57 -10.60
C SER A 61 -0.14 12.84 -10.51
N GLY A 62 -0.69 12.86 -9.28
CA GLY A 62 -2.08 13.23 -9.01
C GLY A 62 -3.11 12.11 -9.08
N ILE A 63 -2.73 10.87 -9.42
CA ILE A 63 -3.64 9.71 -9.38
C ILE A 63 -3.15 8.77 -8.29
N GLU A 64 -3.87 8.78 -7.17
CA GLU A 64 -3.67 7.80 -6.10
C GLU A 64 -4.41 6.52 -6.46
N PRO A 65 -3.78 5.34 -6.36
CA PRO A 65 -4.49 4.07 -6.38
C PRO A 65 -5.70 4.09 -5.48
N SER A 66 -6.77 3.43 -5.95
CA SER A 66 -8.01 3.41 -5.19
C SER A 66 -7.74 2.80 -3.81
N SER A 67 -8.20 3.47 -2.76
CA SER A 67 -8.22 2.94 -1.39
C SER A 67 -8.87 1.55 -1.32
N TYR A 68 -9.69 1.24 -2.32
CA TYR A 68 -10.27 -0.07 -2.58
C TYR A 68 -9.25 -1.14 -3.00
N LEU A 69 -8.29 -0.84 -3.87
CA LEU A 69 -7.23 -1.80 -4.23
C LEU A 69 -6.33 -2.10 -3.03
N ALA A 70 -5.96 -1.08 -2.25
CA ALA A 70 -5.24 -1.28 -0.99
C ALA A 70 -6.01 -2.22 -0.05
N TYR A 71 -7.31 -1.98 0.14
CA TYR A 71 -8.17 -2.88 0.91
C TYR A 71 -8.14 -4.33 0.38
N ARG A 72 -8.25 -4.55 -0.94
CA ARG A 72 -8.17 -5.89 -1.55
C ARG A 72 -6.82 -6.57 -1.26
N VAL A 73 -5.72 -5.85 -1.46
CA VAL A 73 -4.36 -6.35 -1.24
C VAL A 73 -4.15 -6.76 0.21
N PHE A 74 -4.51 -5.89 1.16
CA PHE A 74 -4.31 -6.14 2.58
C PHE A 74 -5.41 -7.02 3.21
N SER A 75 -6.44 -7.41 2.45
CA SER A 75 -7.49 -8.34 2.86
C SER A 75 -7.45 -9.69 2.12
N ASN A 76 -6.26 -10.09 1.62
CA ASN A 76 -6.01 -11.39 0.98
C ASN A 76 -6.87 -11.71 -0.26
N TRP A 77 -7.28 -10.70 -1.03
CA TRP A 77 -7.93 -10.98 -2.31
C TRP A 77 -6.96 -11.59 -3.33
N PHE A 78 -5.66 -11.36 -3.17
CA PHE A 78 -4.61 -11.95 -3.99
C PHE A 78 -3.81 -12.98 -3.17
N PRO A 79 -4.28 -14.24 -3.09
CA PRO A 79 -3.69 -15.24 -2.18
C PRO A 79 -2.25 -15.63 -2.56
N SER A 80 -1.85 -15.40 -3.81
CA SER A 80 -0.50 -15.69 -4.31
C SER A 80 0.45 -14.48 -4.25
N LEU A 81 -0.07 -13.28 -3.92
CA LEU A 81 0.68 -12.04 -4.01
C LEU A 81 1.71 -11.95 -2.90
N ARG A 82 2.99 -11.81 -3.29
CA ARG A 82 4.13 -11.74 -2.37
C ARG A 82 4.76 -10.35 -2.34
N HIS A 83 4.73 -9.65 -3.47
CA HIS A 83 5.40 -8.37 -3.64
C HIS A 83 4.40 -7.34 -4.14
N ILE A 84 4.27 -6.24 -3.41
CA ILE A 84 3.43 -5.12 -3.81
C ILE A 84 4.20 -3.81 -3.73
N ASN A 85 4.07 -3.01 -4.78
CA ASN A 85 4.33 -1.58 -4.75
C ASN A 85 3.03 -0.88 -5.15
N LEU A 86 2.35 -0.25 -4.20
CA LEU A 86 1.09 0.46 -4.49
C LEU A 86 1.31 1.90 -4.91
N GLY A 87 2.52 2.46 -4.90
CA GLY A 87 2.67 3.92 -5.02
C GLY A 87 1.93 4.63 -3.88
N SER A 88 1.23 5.74 -4.17
CA SER A 88 0.55 6.55 -3.16
C SER A 88 -0.81 5.95 -2.74
N ILE A 89 -1.00 5.69 -1.45
CA ILE A 89 -2.27 5.20 -0.91
C ILE A 89 -2.86 6.18 0.09
N GLN A 90 -4.18 6.35 0.02
CA GLN A 90 -4.97 6.97 1.08
C GLN A 90 -5.64 5.89 1.92
N PHE A 91 -5.62 6.08 3.24
CA PHE A 91 -6.25 5.15 4.17
C PHE A 91 -7.78 5.19 4.01
N PRO A 92 -8.45 4.06 3.70
CA PRO A 92 -9.90 4.02 3.75
C PRO A 92 -10.38 4.05 5.20
N TYR A 93 -10.78 5.23 5.69
CA TYR A 93 -11.40 5.36 7.01
C TYR A 93 -12.60 4.41 7.13
N GLY A 94 -12.63 3.61 8.21
CA GLY A 94 -13.78 2.76 8.55
C GLY A 94 -13.77 1.33 8.00
N ARG A 95 -12.69 0.88 7.33
CA ARG A 95 -12.54 -0.53 6.94
C ARG A 95 -11.37 -1.18 7.68
N SER A 96 -11.64 -2.25 8.42
CA SER A 96 -10.58 -3.12 8.92
C SER A 96 -10.05 -3.99 7.78
N TRP A 97 -8.74 -4.17 7.76
CA TRP A 97 -8.11 -5.23 6.97
C TRP A 97 -8.25 -6.55 7.72
N SER A 98 -8.37 -7.65 6.99
CA SER A 98 -8.35 -8.98 7.59
C SER A 98 -6.90 -9.34 7.91
N GLN A 99 -6.25 -10.11 7.03
CA GLN A 99 -4.81 -10.36 7.01
C GLN A 99 -4.45 -10.82 5.60
N SER A 100 -3.25 -10.56 5.14
CA SER A 100 -2.69 -11.00 3.86
C SER A 100 -1.38 -11.77 4.12
N PRO A 101 -1.48 -13.07 4.45
CA PRO A 101 -0.32 -13.86 4.89
C PRO A 101 0.66 -14.19 3.76
N SER A 102 0.26 -14.00 2.50
CA SER A 102 1.11 -14.22 1.33
C SER A 102 2.12 -13.10 1.11
N LEU A 103 1.82 -11.87 1.58
CA LEU A 103 2.65 -10.70 1.39
C LEU A 103 3.96 -10.81 2.16
N ARG A 104 5.06 -10.58 1.45
CA ARG A 104 6.44 -10.64 1.95
C ARG A 104 7.18 -9.33 1.75
N SER A 105 6.78 -8.53 0.77
CA SER A 105 7.37 -7.23 0.47
C SER A 105 6.29 -6.21 0.15
N VAL A 106 6.28 -5.09 0.87
CA VAL A 106 5.36 -3.98 0.66
C VAL A 106 6.16 -2.69 0.48
N PHE A 107 5.88 -1.99 -0.61
CA PHE A 107 6.29 -0.60 -0.83
C PHE A 107 5.05 0.26 -0.97
N VAL A 108 4.95 1.31 -0.17
CA VAL A 108 3.85 2.28 -0.23
C VAL A 108 4.36 3.70 -0.02
N THR A 109 3.69 4.66 -0.62
CA THR A 109 3.76 6.07 -0.26
C THR A 109 2.44 6.44 0.38
N CYS A 110 2.43 7.20 1.48
CA CYS A 110 1.17 7.62 2.10
C CYS A 110 1.31 8.94 2.84
N SER A 111 0.20 9.65 3.01
CA SER A 111 0.16 10.86 3.84
C SER A 111 -0.28 10.57 5.27
N ASP A 112 -0.80 9.36 5.53
CA ASP A 112 -1.33 8.95 6.83
C ASP A 112 -0.33 8.01 7.53
N PRO A 113 0.34 8.45 8.61
CA PRO A 113 1.32 7.64 9.31
C PRO A 113 0.69 6.44 10.06
N ILE A 114 -0.63 6.40 10.25
CA ILE A 114 -1.31 5.24 10.87
C ILE A 114 -1.05 3.95 10.07
N LEU A 115 -0.82 4.07 8.76
CA LEU A 115 -0.48 2.95 7.89
C LEU A 115 0.81 2.22 8.28
N LEU A 116 1.72 2.88 9.01
CA LEU A 116 2.91 2.26 9.59
C LEU A 116 2.57 1.09 10.51
N LEU A 117 1.43 1.16 11.20
CA LEU A 117 1.02 0.16 12.18
C LEU A 117 0.09 -0.88 11.54
N LEU A 118 -0.76 -0.45 10.62
CA LEU A 118 -1.78 -1.31 10.03
C LEU A 118 -1.22 -2.30 9.00
N ILE A 119 -0.22 -1.90 8.22
CA ILE A 119 0.37 -2.77 7.20
C ILE A 119 1.08 -3.97 7.83
N PRO A 120 1.98 -3.81 8.82
CA PRO A 120 2.64 -4.95 9.45
C PRO A 120 1.67 -5.88 10.18
N THR A 121 0.67 -5.33 10.88
CA THR A 121 -0.35 -6.15 11.57
C THR A 121 -1.21 -6.96 10.62
N SER A 122 -1.43 -6.46 9.40
CA SER A 122 -2.18 -7.17 8.37
C SER A 122 -1.32 -8.13 7.55
N CYS A 123 0.00 -8.02 7.59
CA CYS A 123 0.92 -8.85 6.78
C CYS A 123 1.83 -9.67 7.69
N PRO A 124 1.38 -10.81 8.25
CA PRO A 124 2.12 -11.54 9.28
C PRO A 124 3.47 -12.13 8.81
N ASN A 125 3.66 -12.30 7.50
CA ASN A 125 4.89 -12.85 6.91
C ASN A 125 5.73 -11.79 6.17
N LEU A 126 5.57 -10.51 6.55
CA LEU A 126 6.28 -9.40 5.92
C LEU A 126 7.77 -9.46 6.24
N HIS A 127 8.62 -9.57 5.23
CA HIS A 127 10.08 -9.56 5.36
C HIS A 127 10.68 -8.20 4.99
N ARG A 128 10.03 -7.47 4.09
CA ARG A 128 10.46 -6.15 3.63
C ARG A 128 9.28 -5.18 3.68
N PHE A 129 9.45 -4.11 4.42
CA PHE A 129 8.49 -3.02 4.48
C PHE A 129 9.20 -1.71 4.18
N GLU A 130 8.74 -1.01 3.15
CA GLU A 130 9.26 0.28 2.73
C GLU A 130 8.08 1.26 2.60
N ILE A 131 8.20 2.40 3.26
CA ILE A 131 7.13 3.37 3.37
C ILE A 131 7.70 4.78 3.24
N ILE A 132 7.11 5.57 2.36
CA ILE A 132 7.44 6.98 2.18
C ILE A 132 6.25 7.80 2.72
N ILE A 133 6.49 8.58 3.76
CA ILE A 133 5.44 9.41 4.36
C ILE A 133 5.50 10.80 3.76
N GLN A 134 4.45 11.18 3.02
CA GLN A 134 4.28 12.51 2.47
C GLN A 134 3.76 13.46 3.55
N LEU A 135 4.70 14.05 4.28
CA LEU A 135 4.49 14.99 5.37
C LEU A 135 4.20 16.42 4.88
N ASN A 136 3.21 16.58 3.99
CA ASN A 136 2.84 17.93 3.53
C ASN A 136 2.31 18.78 4.70
N ILE A 137 1.60 18.18 5.66
CA ILE A 137 1.03 18.90 6.82
C ILE A 137 2.09 19.37 7.83
N LEU A 138 3.22 18.66 7.98
CA LEU A 138 4.27 19.03 8.96
C LEU A 138 5.22 20.10 8.40
N LEU A 139 5.44 20.13 7.09
CA LEU A 139 6.28 21.13 6.45
C LEU A 139 5.57 22.49 6.29
N ASP A 140 4.26 22.49 6.05
CA ASP A 140 3.46 23.72 5.96
C ASP A 140 3.40 24.51 7.30
N THR A 141 3.78 23.86 8.41
CA THR A 141 3.87 24.47 9.75
C THR A 141 5.32 24.73 10.22
N GLY A 142 6.31 24.47 9.38
CA GLY A 142 7.73 24.71 9.69
C GLY A 142 8.36 23.71 10.65
N ALA A 143 7.70 22.58 10.93
CA ALA A 143 8.22 21.56 11.85
C ALA A 143 9.26 20.66 11.15
N GLY A 144 10.46 20.57 11.73
CA GLY A 144 11.47 19.63 11.23
C GLY A 144 11.03 18.18 11.46
N PRO A 145 11.08 17.28 10.45
CA PRO A 145 10.59 15.90 10.58
C PRO A 145 11.37 15.06 11.62
N SER A 146 12.57 15.50 11.96
CA SER A 146 13.46 14.89 12.96
C SER A 146 13.58 15.72 14.24
N GLN A 147 12.88 16.85 14.37
CA GLN A 147 12.91 17.63 15.60
C GLN A 147 12.14 16.87 16.69
N THR A 148 12.86 16.47 17.72
CA THR A 148 12.26 15.83 18.88
C THR A 148 11.86 16.87 19.91
N GLU A 149 10.73 16.66 20.57
CA GLU A 149 10.45 17.40 21.82
C GLU A 149 11.52 17.04 22.86
N SER A 150 12.14 18.06 23.44
CA SER A 150 13.33 17.95 24.30
C SER A 150 13.12 17.09 25.55
N GLU A 151 11.88 16.95 26.01
CA GLU A 151 11.56 16.24 27.24
C GLU A 151 11.36 14.74 27.03
N HIS A 152 10.96 14.33 25.83
CA HIS A 152 10.45 12.96 25.59
C HIS A 152 11.00 12.30 24.32
N ASN A 153 11.88 12.97 23.58
CA ASN A 153 12.45 12.49 22.33
C ASN A 153 11.41 12.08 21.27
N LEU A 154 10.19 12.62 21.36
CA LEU A 154 9.11 12.32 20.42
C LEU A 154 9.26 13.16 19.17
N THR A 155 9.34 12.50 18.02
CA THR A 155 9.28 13.19 16.73
C THR A 155 7.84 13.57 16.38
N PRO A 156 7.60 14.46 15.41
CA PRO A 156 6.25 14.91 15.08
C PRO A 156 5.31 13.78 14.63
N ILE A 157 5.86 12.66 14.13
CA ILE A 157 5.07 11.47 13.80
C ILE A 157 4.51 10.78 15.05
N HIS A 158 5.25 10.76 16.17
CA HIS A 158 4.78 10.21 17.43
C HIS A 158 3.57 11.01 17.94
N ILE A 159 3.70 12.34 17.93
CA ILE A 159 2.67 13.27 18.38
C ILE A 159 1.42 13.18 17.50
N TYR A 160 1.60 13.06 16.18
CA TYR A 160 0.48 12.93 15.25
C TYR A 160 -0.32 11.64 15.48
N VAL A 161 0.37 10.51 15.67
CA VAL A 161 -0.28 9.22 15.96
C VAL A 161 -1.05 9.28 17.29
N ASP A 162 -0.48 9.88 18.32
CA ASP A 162 -1.10 10.03 19.65
C ASP A 162 -2.37 10.91 19.62
N LYS A 163 -2.29 12.11 19.00
CA LYS A 163 -3.43 13.04 18.90
C LYS A 163 -4.62 12.46 18.14
N ARG A 164 -4.38 11.61 17.13
CA ARG A 164 -5.46 10.99 16.34
C ARG A 164 -6.11 9.79 17.04
N TYR A 165 -5.46 9.17 18.02
CA TYR A 165 -5.97 7.98 18.73
C TYR A 165 -7.00 8.30 19.85
N LYS A 166 -7.66 9.46 19.78
CA LYS A 166 -8.80 9.89 20.61
C LYS A 166 -8.50 10.16 22.08
N GLY A 167 -7.55 11.03 22.41
CA GLY A 167 -7.51 11.73 23.70
C GLY A 167 -7.49 10.86 24.97
N LYS A 168 -7.20 9.56 24.85
CA LYS A 168 -6.83 8.70 25.97
C LYS A 168 -5.33 8.69 26.01
N THR A 169 -4.77 9.23 27.09
CA THR A 169 -3.35 9.21 27.39
C THR A 169 -2.86 7.77 27.33
N LEU A 170 -2.17 7.41 26.25
CA LEU A 170 -1.46 6.13 26.17
C LEU A 170 -0.42 6.10 27.29
N THR A 171 -0.33 4.98 28.00
CA THR A 171 0.69 4.80 29.04
C THR A 171 2.07 4.73 28.40
N GLU A 172 3.12 5.07 29.16
CA GLU A 172 4.51 5.14 28.68
C GLU A 172 4.97 3.87 27.96
N GLN A 173 4.51 2.71 28.42
CA GLN A 173 4.82 1.41 27.83
C GLN A 173 4.11 1.21 26.48
N GLN A 174 2.85 1.64 26.37
CA GLN A 174 2.11 1.61 25.10
C GLN A 174 2.71 2.54 24.05
N ARG A 175 3.29 3.67 24.47
CA ARG A 175 4.00 4.59 23.57
C ARG A 175 5.29 3.98 23.03
N ALA A 176 6.03 3.25 23.86
CA ALA A 176 7.26 2.57 23.46
C ALA A 176 6.99 1.33 22.58
N ASP A 177 5.90 0.62 22.84
CA ASP A 177 5.52 -0.59 22.10
C ASP A 177 4.89 -0.31 20.72
N LEU A 178 4.40 0.92 20.48
CA LEU A 178 3.88 1.33 19.17
C LEU A 178 4.96 1.46 18.09
N ILE A 179 6.25 1.52 18.46
CA ILE A 179 7.35 1.91 17.57
C ILE A 179 8.55 0.95 17.66
N ARG A 180 8.41 -0.17 18.38
CA ARG A 180 9.32 -1.33 18.29
C ARG A 180 8.74 -2.39 17.39
#